data_AF-A0A6B3EVU4-F1
#
_entry.id   AF-A0A6B3EVU4-F1
#
_cell.length_a   1.000
_cell.length_b   1.000
_cell.length_c   1.000
_cell.angle_alpha   90.00
_cell.angle_beta   90.00
_cell.angle_gamma   90.00
#
_symmetry.space_group_name_H-M   'P 1'
#
loop_
_entity.id
_entity.type
_entity.pdbx_description
1 polymer ?
#
loop_
_entity_poly.entity_id
_entity_poly.type
_entity_poly.pdbx_seq_one_letter_code
_entity_poly.pdbx_strand_id
1 'polypeptide(L)' 'SWHIEGVKRFITSGEHDMSENILHYVLARPEGGKPGTKGLSLFLVPKYEFDWETGELGERNGVYATNVEHKMG' A
#
# COMPACT_ATOMS: atom_id res chain seq x y z
N SER A 1 1.02 -13.77 -5.40
CA SER A 1 1.06 -12.47 -4.70
C SER A 1 2.10 -12.54 -3.59
N TRP A 2 2.30 -11.46 -2.84
CA TRP A 2 3.16 -11.40 -1.65
C TRP A 2 2.36 -10.83 -0.47
N HIS A 3 2.65 -11.25 0.76
CA HIS A 3 2.17 -10.55 1.95
C HIS A 3 3.19 -9.49 2.34
N ILE A 4 2.71 -8.25 2.54
CA ILE A 4 3.55 -7.12 2.89
C ILE A 4 3.31 -6.77 4.36
N GLU A 5 4.34 -6.88 5.17
CA GLU A 5 4.30 -6.57 6.59
C GLU A 5 5.17 -5.36 6.93
N GLY A 6 4.64 -4.45 7.75
CA GLY A 6 5.38 -3.30 8.26
C GLY A 6 4.51 -2.07 8.47
N VAL A 7 5.11 -1.03 9.04
CA VAL A 7 4.47 0.27 9.25
C VAL A 7 5.20 1.32 8.42
N LYS A 8 4.45 2.09 7.64
CA LYS A 8 4.96 3.24 6.88
C LYS A 8 4.43 4.53 7.52
N ARG A 9 5.16 5.63 7.34
CA ARG A 9 4.82 6.94 7.90
C ARG A 9 4.82 8.00 6.80
N PHE A 10 4.06 9.07 7.01
CA PHE A 10 3.98 10.23 6.13
C PHE A 10 3.53 9.91 4.70
N ILE A 11 2.49 9.07 4.60
CA ILE A 11 1.89 8.70 3.32
C ILE A 11 0.84 9.74 2.94
N THR A 12 1.21 10.68 2.07
CA THR A 12 0.27 11.63 1.47
C THR A 12 -0.83 10.87 0.73
N SER A 13 -2.08 11.23 0.99
CA SER A 13 -3.26 10.53 0.45
C SER A 13 -3.28 9.02 0.73
N GLY A 14 -2.70 8.60 1.86
CA GLY A 14 -2.64 7.19 2.26
C GLY A 14 -4.01 6.55 2.56
N GLU A 15 -5.05 7.36 2.76
CA GLU A 15 -6.45 6.94 2.88
C GLU A 15 -7.36 8.14 2.58
N HIS A 16 -8.51 7.90 1.95
CA HIS A 16 -9.59 8.87 1.72
C HIS A 16 -10.83 8.19 1.11
N ASP A 17 -11.93 8.93 1.01
CA ASP A 17 -13.21 8.55 0.40
C ASP A 17 -13.46 9.20 -0.98
N MET A 18 -12.50 9.98 -1.50
CA MET A 18 -12.61 10.66 -2.82
C MET A 18 -12.54 9.71 -4.04
N SER A 19 -12.20 8.43 -3.83
CA SER A 19 -12.16 7.40 -4.88
C SER A 19 -12.62 6.06 -4.30
N GLU A 20 -13.12 5.18 -5.17
CA GLU A 20 -13.62 3.87 -4.78
C GLU A 20 -12.48 2.92 -4.33
N ASN A 21 -11.28 3.09 -4.90
CA ASN A 21 -10.09 2.32 -4.54
C ASN A 21 -8.83 3.22 -4.51
N ILE A 22 -7.79 2.75 -3.82
CA ILE A 22 -6.49 3.42 -3.71
C ILE A 22 -5.41 2.38 -4.03
N LEU A 23 -4.46 2.74 -4.89
CA LEU A 23 -3.34 1.87 -5.26
C LEU A 23 -2.07 2.33 -4.53
N HIS A 24 -1.62 1.56 -3.55
CA HIS A 24 -0.40 1.85 -2.82
C HIS A 24 0.80 1.23 -3.53
N TYR A 25 1.74 2.07 -4.00
CA TYR A 25 3.04 1.63 -4.50
C TYR A 25 4.02 1.49 -3.34
N VAL A 26 4.15 0.28 -2.81
CA VAL A 26 4.87 0.02 -1.56
C VAL A 26 6.27 -0.52 -1.85
N LEU A 27 7.30 0.16 -1.35
CA LEU A 27 8.65 -0.41 -1.27
C LEU A 27 8.76 -1.35 -0.07
N ALA A 28 9.11 -2.62 -0.33
CA ALA A 28 9.38 -3.63 0.68
C ALA A 28 10.60 -4.47 0.30
N ARG A 29 11.17 -5.18 1.27
CA ARG A 29 12.30 -6.08 1.07
C ARG A 29 11.76 -7.52 1.07
N PRO A 30 11.89 -8.28 -0.03
CA PRO A 30 11.62 -9.72 0.00
C PRO A 30 12.50 -10.42 1.04
N GLU A 31 12.01 -11.49 1.65
CA GLU A 31 12.82 -12.31 2.55
C GLU A 31 14.12 -12.77 1.85
N GLY A 32 15.26 -12.63 2.55
CA GLY A 32 16.59 -12.89 1.97
C GLY A 32 17.14 -11.79 1.05
N GLY A 33 16.42 -10.68 0.85
CA GLY A 33 16.87 -9.55 0.05
C GLY A 33 18.14 -8.88 0.60
N LYS A 34 19.06 -8.47 -0.29
CA LYS A 34 20.32 -7.77 0.05
C LYS A 34 20.07 -6.49 0.87
N PRO A 35 20.99 -6.00 1.70
CA PRO A 35 20.84 -4.71 2.37
C PRO A 35 20.81 -3.52 1.40
N GLY A 36 20.39 -2.36 1.91
CA GLY A 36 20.31 -1.11 1.14
C GLY A 36 19.15 -1.08 0.14
N THR A 37 19.17 -0.08 -0.76
CA THR A 37 18.11 0.18 -1.74
C THR A 37 18.02 -0.90 -2.83
N LYS A 38 19.16 -1.50 -3.22
CA LYS A 38 19.22 -2.56 -4.24
C LYS A 38 18.52 -3.88 -3.83
N GLY A 39 18.15 -4.03 -2.56
CA GLY A 39 17.34 -5.16 -2.11
C GLY A 39 15.86 -4.84 -1.91
N LEU A 40 15.41 -3.64 -2.28
CA LEU A 40 13.99 -3.29 -2.26
C LEU A 40 13.34 -3.66 -3.60
N SER A 41 12.10 -4.09 -3.52
CA SER A 41 11.19 -4.24 -4.65
C SER A 41 9.99 -3.32 -4.47
N LEU A 42 9.36 -2.95 -5.57
CA LEU A 42 8.13 -2.18 -5.58
C LEU A 42 6.94 -3.12 -5.77
N PHE A 43 5.93 -2.97 -4.92
CA PHE A 43 4.72 -3.78 -4.91
C PHE A 43 3.50 -2.89 -5.12
N LEU A 44 2.55 -3.35 -5.93
CA LEU A 44 1.22 -2.76 -6.01
C LEU A 44 0.35 -3.41 -4.93
N VAL A 45 -0.14 -2.62 -3.98
CA VAL A 45 -0.99 -3.08 -2.88
C VAL A 45 -2.28 -2.26 -2.93
N PRO A 46 -3.39 -2.80 -3.45
CA PRO A 46 -4.63 -2.05 -3.54
C PRO A 46 -5.33 -1.98 -2.18
N LYS A 47 -6.17 -0.96 -1.96
CA LYS A 47 -7.03 -0.83 -0.78
C LYS A 47 -8.09 -1.94 -0.75
N TYR A 48 -8.72 -2.18 -1.90
CA TYR A 48 -9.64 -3.29 -2.14
C TYR A 48 -9.07 -4.16 -3.26
N GLU A 49 -9.18 -5.48 -3.11
CA GLU A 49 -8.97 -6.39 -4.24
C GLU A 49 -9.95 -6.05 -5.37
N PHE A 50 -9.59 -6.37 -6.60
CA PHE A 50 -10.44 -6.08 -7.75
C PHE A 50 -10.25 -7.13 -8.85
N ASP A 51 -11.28 -7.31 -9.65
CA ASP A 51 -11.21 -8.15 -10.84
C ASP A 51 -10.34 -7.48 -11.92
N TRP A 52 -9.36 -8.21 -12.47
CA TRP A 52 -8.38 -7.66 -13.40
C TRP A 52 -8.94 -7.40 -14.81
N GLU A 53 -10.06 -8.03 -15.18
CA GLU A 53 -10.69 -7.87 -16.49
C GLU A 53 -11.77 -6.78 -16.45
N THR A 54 -12.58 -6.75 -15.39
CA THR A 54 -13.75 -5.86 -15.28
C THR A 54 -13.50 -4.63 -14.41
N GLY A 55 -12.52 -4.70 -13.49
CA GLY A 55 -12.27 -3.66 -12.49
C GLY A 55 -13.23 -3.67 -11.31
N GLU A 56 -14.15 -4.63 -11.22
CA GLU A 56 -15.11 -4.73 -10.11
C GLU A 56 -14.38 -4.90 -8.78
N LEU A 57 -14.77 -4.13 -7.77
CA LEU A 57 -14.14 -4.16 -6.44
C LEU A 57 -14.65 -5.34 -5.62
N GLY A 58 -13.73 -6.00 -4.93
CA GLY A 58 -13.98 -7.11 -4.01
C GLY A 58 -13.63 -6.75 -2.57
N GLU A 59 -13.07 -7.73 -1.85
CA GLU A 59 -12.76 -7.64 -0.42
C GLU A 59 -11.71 -6.57 -0.08
N ARG A 60 -11.81 -6.00 1.13
CA ARG A 60 -10.81 -5.04 1.64
C ARG A 60 -9.49 -5.75 1.90
N ASN A 61 -8.41 -5.28 1.28
CA ASN A 61 -7.06 -5.76 1.54
C ASN A 61 -6.52 -5.18 2.89
N GLY A 62 -5.54 -5.85 3.49
CA GLY A 62 -4.98 -5.58 4.81
C GLY A 62 -4.12 -4.32 4.97
N VAL A 63 -4.39 -3.26 4.20
CA VAL A 63 -3.67 -1.98 4.26
C VAL A 63 -4.53 -0.89 4.91
N TYR A 64 -4.10 -0.36 6.05
CA TYR A 64 -4.87 0.58 6.86
C TYR A 64 -4.06 1.82 7.24
N ALA A 65 -4.68 3.00 7.16
CA ALA A 65 -4.17 4.19 7.83
C ALA A 65 -4.51 4.13 9.32
N THR A 66 -3.48 4.14 10.17
CA THR A 66 -3.64 3.99 11.63
C THR A 66 -3.45 5.29 12.39
N ASN A 67 -3.02 6.36 11.73
CA ASN A 67 -2.89 7.70 12.31
C ASN A 67 -2.92 8.78 11.21
N VAL A 68 -3.23 10.02 11.60
CA VAL A 68 -3.16 11.21 10.73
C VAL A 68 -2.30 12.26 11.41
N GLU A 69 -1.29 12.76 10.71
CA GLU A 69 -0.31 13.69 11.28
C GLU A 69 -0.89 15.11 11.34
N HIS A 70 -0.71 15.77 12.49
CA HIS A 70 -1.00 17.20 12.65
C HIS A 70 0.17 18.01 12.10
N LYS A 71 0.00 18.55 10.89
CA LYS A 71 1.02 19.34 10.19
C LYS A 71 0.79 20.84 10.42
N MET A 72 1.84 21.63 10.21
CA MET A 72 1.72 23.10 10.20
C MET A 72 0.83 23.61 9.06
N GLY A 73 0.89 22.93 7.89
CA GLY A 73 0.12 23.18 6.67
C GLY A 73 0.17 21.98 5.73
#